data_AF-A7I8G6-F1
#
_entry.id   AF-A7I8G6-F1
#
_cell.length_a   1.000
_cell.length_b   1.000
_cell.length_c   1.000
_cell.angle_alpha   90.00
_cell.angle_beta   90.00
_cell.angle_gamma   90.00
#
_symmetry.space_group_name_H-M   'P 1'
#
loop_
_entity.id
_entity.type
_entity.pdbx_description
1 polymer ?
#
loop_
_entity_poly.entity_id
_entity_poly.type
_entity_poly.pdbx_seq_one_letter_code
_entity_poly.pdbx_strand_id
1 'polypeptide(L)'
;MPADPHREVLRLLSDRMVREGGFGDYLLSEQFSRFCKNYDIYEIWSGLLTNAGDRPDLYGIDTTCNAFFLLLQHILRGRSAEFPRILAGLLADYAKKPLDPLFVSAIRQDLTRLGYPPNDVDDTFSAVSL
;
A
#
# COMPACT_ATOMS: atom_id res chain seq x y z
N MET A 1 7.94 -5.48 -24.49
CA MET A 1 7.59 -4.26 -23.72
C MET A 1 8.56 -4.16 -22.56
N PRO A 2 9.25 -3.03 -22.34
CA PRO A 2 10.08 -2.88 -21.15
C PRO A 2 9.18 -3.07 -19.92
N ALA A 3 9.63 -3.88 -18.96
CA ALA A 3 8.95 -4.02 -17.69
C ALA A 3 8.90 -2.63 -17.04
N ASP A 4 7.71 -2.16 -16.69
CA ASP A 4 7.52 -0.93 -15.93
C ASP A 4 8.25 -1.10 -14.58
N PRO A 5 9.40 -0.42 -14.36
CA PRO A 5 10.23 -0.67 -13.18
C PRO A 5 9.49 -0.34 -11.89
N HIS A 6 8.48 0.54 -11.94
CA HIS A 6 7.63 0.83 -10.79
C HIS A 6 6.69 -0.32 -10.45
N ARG A 7 6.29 -1.12 -11.44
CA ARG A 7 5.40 -2.27 -11.24
C ARG A 7 6.05 -3.35 -10.38
N GLU A 8 7.32 -3.63 -10.61
CA GLU A 8 8.07 -4.63 -9.82
C GLU A 8 8.25 -4.16 -8.37
N VAL A 9 8.63 -2.90 -8.18
CA VAL A 9 8.78 -2.32 -6.83
C VAL A 9 7.44 -2.28 -6.10
N LEU A 10 6.34 -1.90 -6.77
CA LEU A 10 5.00 -1.94 -6.18
C LEU A 10 4.57 -3.35 -5.77
N ARG A 11 4.93 -4.37 -6.56
CA ARG A 11 4.63 -5.77 -6.22
C ARG A 11 5.38 -6.21 -4.98
N LEU A 12 6.67 -5.88 -4.88
CA LEU A 12 7.48 -6.17 -3.69
C LEU A 12 6.91 -5.46 -2.45
N LEU A 13 6.53 -4.19 -2.61
CA LEU A 13 5.95 -3.39 -1.54
C LEU A 13 4.61 -3.95 -1.06
N SER A 14 3.69 -4.29 -1.98
CA SER A 14 2.39 -4.88 -1.62
C SER A 14 2.56 -6.23 -0.93
N ASP A 15 3.41 -7.11 -1.47
CA ASP A 15 3.63 -8.45 -0.91
C ASP A 15 4.27 -8.36 0.49
N ARG A 16 5.21 -7.43 0.67
CA ARG A 16 5.86 -7.18 1.97
C ARG A 16 4.83 -6.73 3.00
N MET A 17 3.98 -5.76 2.65
CA MET A 17 2.96 -5.24 3.56
C MET A 17 1.93 -6.31 3.93
N VAL A 18 1.43 -7.08 2.97
CA VAL A 18 0.42 -8.13 3.26
C VAL A 18 1.00 -9.27 4.10
N ARG A 19 2.30 -9.57 3.96
CA ARG A 19 3.00 -10.55 4.80
C ARG A 19 3.29 -10.05 6.20
N GLU A 20 3.20 -8.74 6.45
CA GLU A 20 3.27 -8.19 7.80
C GLU A 20 2.03 -8.66 8.59
N GLY A 21 2.27 -9.22 9.77
CA GLY A 21 1.26 -9.99 10.51
C GLY A 21 -0.04 -9.22 10.75
N GLY A 22 -1.14 -9.67 10.15
CA GLY A 22 -2.47 -9.06 10.32
C GLY A 22 -2.76 -7.86 9.42
N PHE A 23 -1.87 -7.52 8.47
CA PHE A 23 -2.14 -6.47 7.48
C PHE A 23 -3.27 -6.87 6.52
N GLY A 24 -3.31 -8.14 6.10
CA GLY A 24 -4.43 -8.68 5.29
C GLY A 24 -5.78 -8.53 5.98
N ASP A 25 -5.86 -8.85 7.27
CA ASP A 25 -7.08 -8.66 8.08
C ASP A 25 -7.44 -7.18 8.23
N TYR A 26 -6.43 -6.32 8.37
CA TYR A 26 -6.63 -4.88 8.40
C TYR A 26 -7.23 -4.35 7.09
N LEU A 27 -6.78 -4.80 5.91
CA LEU A 27 -7.35 -4.42 4.62
C LEU A 27 -8.83 -4.79 4.47
N LEU A 28 -9.30 -5.81 5.19
CA LEU A 28 -10.71 -6.22 5.21
C LEU A 28 -11.52 -5.56 6.35
N SER A 29 -10.88 -4.72 7.17
CA SER A 29 -11.50 -4.13 8.35
C SER A 29 -12.27 -2.83 8.07
N GLU A 30 -13.18 -2.49 8.98
CA GLU A 30 -13.82 -1.17 9.00
C GLU A 30 -12.81 -0.04 9.22
N GLN A 31 -11.68 -0.31 9.88
CA GLN A 31 -10.62 0.67 10.08
C GLN A 31 -10.03 1.10 8.74
N PHE A 32 -9.61 0.15 7.90
CA PHE A 32 -9.11 0.45 6.56
C PHE A 32 -10.19 1.07 5.68
N SER A 33 -11.45 0.64 5.81
CA SER A 33 -12.56 1.28 5.09
C SER A 33 -12.72 2.77 5.42
N ARG A 34 -12.54 3.15 6.70
CA ARG A 34 -12.53 4.56 7.13
C ARG A 34 -11.31 5.29 6.62
N PHE A 35 -10.13 4.67 6.67
CA PHE A 35 -8.93 5.21 6.03
C PHE A 35 -9.17 5.52 4.55
N CYS A 36 -9.71 4.57 3.79
CA CYS A 36 -9.98 4.77 2.37
C CYS A 36 -10.98 5.90 2.11
N LYS A 37 -11.98 6.08 2.98
CA LYS A 37 -12.93 7.21 2.89
C LYS A 37 -12.24 8.55 3.16
N ASN A 38 -11.34 8.61 4.15
CA ASN A 38 -10.58 9.84 4.46
C ASN A 38 -9.65 10.30 3.33
N TYR A 39 -9.24 9.37 2.46
CA TYR A 39 -8.39 9.66 1.29
C TYR A 39 -9.15 9.62 -0.03
N ASP A 40 -10.48 9.52 -0.04
CA ASP A 40 -11.31 9.43 -1.26
C ASP A 40 -10.93 8.26 -2.20
N ILE A 41 -10.47 7.14 -1.64
CA ILE A 41 -10.07 5.92 -2.36
C ILE A 41 -10.98 4.72 -2.09
N TYR A 42 -12.06 4.89 -1.32
CA TYR A 42 -12.96 3.81 -0.92
C TYR A 42 -13.66 3.13 -2.09
N GLU A 43 -14.23 3.89 -3.02
CA GLU A 43 -14.92 3.33 -4.19
C GLU A 43 -13.96 2.52 -5.08
N ILE A 44 -12.71 2.99 -5.22
CA ILE A 44 -11.66 2.29 -5.96
C ILE A 44 -11.32 0.98 -5.25
N TRP A 45 -11.06 1.02 -3.94
CA TRP A 45 -10.78 -0.17 -3.15
C TRP A 45 -11.92 -1.20 -3.24
N SER A 46 -13.16 -0.76 -3.01
CA SER A 46 -14.32 -1.65 -3.02
C SER A 46 -14.50 -2.29 -4.41
N GLY A 47 -14.38 -1.52 -5.49
CA GLY A 47 -14.47 -2.05 -6.84
C GLY A 47 -13.35 -3.04 -7.17
N LEU A 48 -12.12 -2.77 -6.74
CA LEU A 48 -10.98 -3.68 -6.93
C LEU A 48 -11.17 -4.99 -6.17
N LEU A 49 -11.63 -4.92 -4.92
CA LEU A 49 -11.87 -6.09 -4.08
C LEU A 49 -12.99 -6.97 -4.64
N THR A 50 -14.11 -6.37 -5.07
CA THR A 50 -15.22 -7.10 -5.72
C THR A 50 -14.76 -7.78 -7.01
N ASN A 51 -14.08 -7.06 -7.90
CA ASN A 51 -13.58 -7.62 -9.16
C ASN A 51 -12.56 -8.76 -8.94
N ALA A 52 -11.74 -8.66 -7.90
CA ALA A 52 -10.80 -9.71 -7.54
C ALA A 52 -11.52 -10.95 -6.99
N GLY A 53 -12.62 -10.76 -6.23
CA GLY A 53 -13.48 -11.82 -5.72
C GLY A 53 -14.29 -12.55 -6.79
N ASP A 54 -14.73 -11.85 -7.84
CA ASP A 54 -15.52 -12.42 -8.94
C ASP A 54 -14.71 -13.30 -9.90
N ARG A 55 -13.37 -13.12 -9.96
CA ARG A 55 -12.46 -13.87 -10.84
C ARG A 55 -11.24 -14.44 -10.13
N PRO A 56 -11.43 -15.37 -9.18
CA PRO A 56 -10.33 -15.97 -8.42
C PRO A 56 -9.33 -16.72 -9.33
N ASP A 57 -9.78 -17.17 -10.51
CA ASP A 57 -8.97 -17.80 -11.55
C ASP A 57 -7.92 -16.87 -12.17
N LEU A 58 -8.16 -15.55 -12.17
CA LEU A 58 -7.24 -14.55 -12.72
C LEU A 58 -6.29 -13.96 -11.69
N TYR A 59 -6.64 -14.03 -10.40
CA TYR A 59 -5.92 -13.37 -9.33
C TYR A 59 -5.32 -14.35 -8.30
N GLY A 60 -5.48 -15.66 -8.46
CA GLY A 60 -4.84 -16.64 -7.58
C GLY A 60 -5.31 -16.60 -6.12
N ILE A 61 -4.55 -17.25 -5.23
CA ILE A 61 -4.97 -17.59 -3.85
C ILE A 61 -5.10 -16.36 -2.92
N ASP A 62 -4.57 -15.19 -3.29
CA ASP A 62 -4.58 -14.00 -2.42
C ASP A 62 -5.23 -12.79 -3.10
N THR A 63 -6.55 -12.88 -3.23
CA THR A 63 -7.46 -11.86 -3.77
C THR A 63 -7.21 -10.47 -3.15
N THR A 64 -7.03 -10.42 -1.83
CA THR A 64 -6.81 -9.18 -1.07
C THR A 64 -5.47 -8.54 -1.45
N CYS A 65 -4.40 -9.33 -1.52
CA CYS A 65 -3.08 -8.83 -1.94
C CYS A 65 -3.12 -8.23 -3.35
N ASN A 66 -3.81 -8.88 -4.28
CA ASN A 66 -3.92 -8.38 -5.65
C ASN A 66 -4.76 -7.10 -5.76
N ALA A 67 -5.89 -7.03 -5.06
CA ALA A 67 -6.67 -5.79 -4.99
C ALA A 67 -5.84 -4.65 -4.40
N PHE A 68 -5.02 -4.95 -3.38
CA PHE A 68 -4.16 -3.96 -2.73
C PHE A 68 -3.03 -3.48 -3.65
N PHE A 69 -2.36 -4.38 -4.36
CA PHE A 69 -1.38 -4.03 -5.39
C PHE A 69 -1.99 -3.09 -6.45
N LEU A 70 -3.20 -3.40 -6.93
CA LEU A 70 -3.89 -2.57 -7.93
C LEU A 70 -4.28 -1.20 -7.36
N LEU A 71 -4.67 -1.14 -6.08
CA LEU A 71 -4.95 0.12 -5.39
C LEU A 71 -3.69 1.00 -5.32
N LEU A 72 -2.55 0.43 -4.91
CA LEU A 72 -1.29 1.16 -4.87
C LEU A 72 -0.87 1.65 -6.27
N GLN A 73 -1.06 0.81 -7.29
CA GLN A 73 -0.81 1.21 -8.67
C GLN A 73 -1.71 2.36 -9.13
N HIS A 74 -2.99 2.34 -8.73
CA HIS A 74 -3.94 3.41 -9.03
C HIS A 74 -3.51 4.72 -8.36
N ILE A 75 -3.19 4.69 -7.05
CA ILE A 75 -2.76 5.87 -6.29
C ILE A 75 -1.46 6.42 -6.88
N LEU A 76 -0.48 5.57 -7.18
CA LEU A 76 0.80 6.02 -7.76
C LEU A 76 0.60 6.73 -9.10
N ARG A 77 -0.36 6.29 -9.92
CA ARG A 77 -0.64 6.91 -11.24
C ARG A 77 -1.48 8.17 -11.16
N GLY A 78 -2.49 8.19 -10.29
CA GLY A 78 -3.42 9.33 -10.17
C GLY A 78 -2.94 10.43 -9.22
N ARG A 79 -2.14 10.07 -8.20
CA ARG A 79 -1.76 10.93 -7.08
C ARG A 79 -0.30 10.66 -6.66
N SER A 80 0.62 10.59 -7.62
CA SER A 80 2.04 10.28 -7.37
C SER A 80 2.67 11.14 -6.27
N ALA A 81 2.46 12.46 -6.31
CA ALA A 81 3.01 13.39 -5.31
C ALA A 81 2.54 13.10 -3.88
N GLU A 82 1.35 12.52 -3.71
CA GLU A 82 0.76 12.21 -2.39
C GLU A 82 1.04 10.78 -1.94
N PHE A 83 1.53 9.92 -2.85
CA PHE A 83 1.69 8.48 -2.61
C PHE A 83 2.53 8.16 -1.36
N PRO A 84 3.70 8.80 -1.11
CA PRO A 84 4.47 8.53 0.11
C PRO A 84 3.69 8.86 1.38
N ARG A 85 2.94 9.97 1.38
CA ARG A 85 2.13 10.41 2.52
C ARG A 85 0.95 9.47 2.77
N ILE A 86 0.27 9.04 1.70
CA ILE A 86 -0.83 8.07 1.80
C ILE A 86 -0.30 6.75 2.36
N LEU A 87 0.86 6.29 1.87
CA LEU A 87 1.48 5.04 2.34
C LEU A 87 1.92 5.12 3.82
N ALA A 88 2.53 6.24 4.22
CA ALA A 88 2.92 6.49 5.60
C ALA A 88 1.69 6.55 6.53
N GLY A 89 0.63 7.23 6.10
CA GLY A 89 -0.64 7.29 6.81
C GLY A 89 -1.33 5.92 6.91
N LEU A 90 -1.23 5.09 5.87
CA LEU A 90 -1.74 3.72 5.85
C LEU A 90 -1.04 2.86 6.90
N LEU A 91 0.30 2.93 6.96
CA LEU A 91 1.08 2.21 7.95
C LEU A 91 0.76 2.69 9.38
N ALA A 92 0.55 3.98 9.57
CA ALA A 92 0.22 4.55 10.87
C ALA A 92 -1.19 4.16 11.33
N ASP A 93 -2.16 4.11 10.42
CA ASP A 93 -3.50 3.62 10.75
C ASP A 93 -3.48 2.11 11.04
N TYR A 94 -2.72 1.32 10.29
CA TYR A 94 -2.53 -0.11 10.57
C TYR A 94 -1.83 -0.37 11.92
N ALA A 95 -0.84 0.45 12.29
CA ALA A 95 0.01 0.24 13.44
C ALA A 95 -0.75 0.28 14.78
N LYS A 96 -1.11 -0.90 15.31
CA LYS A 96 -1.62 -1.06 16.68
C LYS A 96 -0.52 -1.04 17.74
N LYS A 97 0.73 -1.21 17.31
CA LYS A 97 2.00 -1.21 18.07
C LYS A 97 3.09 -0.62 17.16
N PRO A 98 4.25 -0.20 17.70
CA PRO A 98 5.38 0.23 16.87
C PRO A 98 5.73 -0.86 15.85
N LEU A 99 5.82 -0.48 14.58
CA LEU A 99 6.21 -1.40 13.52
C LEU A 99 7.68 -1.80 13.67
N ASP A 100 8.06 -2.96 13.13
CA ASP A 100 9.47 -3.35 13.08
C ASP A 100 10.27 -2.28 12.31
N PRO A 101 11.32 -1.67 12.90
CA PRO A 101 12.15 -0.68 12.22
C PRO A 101 12.75 -1.18 10.91
N LEU A 102 13.05 -2.48 10.79
CA LEU A 102 13.56 -3.08 9.56
C LEU A 102 12.49 -3.13 8.47
N PHE A 103 11.24 -3.43 8.85
CA PHE A 103 10.10 -3.37 7.94
C PHE A 103 9.88 -1.95 7.43
N VAL A 104 9.86 -0.95 8.32
CA VAL A 104 9.71 0.46 7.94
C VAL A 104 10.87 0.93 7.05
N SER A 105 12.11 0.56 7.38
CA SER A 105 13.28 0.87 6.54
C SER A 105 13.17 0.29 5.13
N ALA A 106 12.69 -0.95 5.01
CA ALA A 106 12.48 -1.58 3.70
C ALA A 106 11.42 -0.84 2.87
N ILE A 107 10.32 -0.40 3.48
CA ILE A 107 9.30 0.41 2.79
C ILE A 107 9.88 1.75 2.31
N ARG A 108 10.70 2.42 3.12
CA ARG A 108 11.39 3.66 2.71
C ARG A 108 12.32 3.43 1.52
N GLN A 109 13.06 2.32 1.51
CA GLN A 109 13.90 1.95 0.37
C GLN A 109 13.08 1.70 -0.89
N ASP A 110 11.92 1.03 -0.77
CA ASP A 110 11.02 0.79 -1.89
C ASP A 110 10.46 2.12 -2.45
N LEU A 111 10.15 3.11 -1.60
CA LEU A 111 9.78 4.47 -2.05
C LEU A 111 10.93 5.18 -2.78
N THR A 112 12.16 5.10 -2.28
CA THR A 112 13.32 5.65 -2.98
C THR A 112 13.51 5.01 -4.36
N ARG A 113 13.24 3.70 -4.49
CA ARG A 113 13.28 2.97 -5.77
C ARG A 113 12.15 3.36 -6.72
N LEU A 114 11.03 3.89 -6.21
CA LEU A 114 9.97 4.51 -7.01
C LEU A 114 10.29 5.95 -7.45
N GLY A 115 11.46 6.47 -7.08
CA GLY A 115 11.95 7.79 -7.49
C GLY A 115 11.65 8.92 -6.50
N TYR A 116 11.14 8.63 -5.30
CA TYR A 116 10.96 9.65 -4.26
C TYR A 116 12.31 10.01 -3.61
N PRO A 117 12.60 11.30 -3.36
CA PRO A 117 13.83 11.71 -2.70
C PRO A 117 13.94 11.13 -1.28
N PRO A 118 15.11 10.59 -0.86
CA PRO A 118 15.26 10.00 0.47
C PRO A 118 14.88 10.94 1.62
N ASN A 119 15.25 12.22 1.54
CA ASN A 119 14.94 13.21 2.57
C ASN A 119 13.42 13.41 2.70
N ASP A 120 12.71 13.51 1.58
CA ASP A 120 11.25 13.69 1.58
C ASP A 120 10.54 12.45 2.16
N VAL A 121 11.07 11.24 1.88
CA VAL A 121 10.59 9.98 2.45
C VAL A 121 10.81 9.95 3.96
N ASP A 122 11.99 10.34 4.44
CA ASP A 122 12.31 10.36 5.86
C ASP A 122 11.46 11.38 6.62
N ASP A 123 11.27 12.57 6.08
CA ASP A 123 10.41 13.60 6.67
C ASP A 123 8.95 13.13 6.74
N THR A 124 8.46 12.52 5.66
CA THR A 124 7.09 11.97 5.60
C THR A 124 6.86 10.90 6.67
N PHE A 125 7.81 9.97 6.81
CA PHE A 125 7.68 8.86 7.77
C PHE A 125 8.02 9.27 9.21
N SER A 126 8.70 10.39 9.43
CA SER A 126 8.91 10.97 10.75
C SER A 126 7.71 11.77 11.25
N ALA A 127 6.90 12.30 10.31
CA ALA A 127 5.67 13.05 10.62
C ALA A 127 4.52 12.15 11.09
N VAL A 128 4.59 10.84 10.85
CA VAL A 128 3.64 9.85 11.33
C VAL A 128 4.29 8.99 12.42
N SER A 129 3.63 8.84 13.57
CA SER A 129 4.15 8.08 14.71
C SER A 129 4.07 6.56 14.43
N LEU A 130 5.04 6.04 13.65
CA LEU A 130 5.17 4.63 13.27
C LEU A 130 5.99 3.80 14.27
#